data_AF-A0A1H8JWQ8-F1
#
_entry.id   AF-A0A1H8JWQ8-F1
#
_cell.length_a   1.000
_cell.length_b   1.000
_cell.length_c   1.000
_cell.angle_alpha   90.00
_cell.angle_beta   90.00
_cell.angle_gamma   90.00
#
_symmetry.space_group_name_H-M   'P 1'
#
loop_
_entity.id
_entity.type
_entity.pdbx_description
1 polymer ?
#
loop_
_entity_poly.entity_id
_entity_poly.type
_entity_poly.pdbx_seq_one_letter_code
_entity_poly.pdbx_strand_id
1 'polypeptide(L)'
;MKHVKKRAKWLLPILALLLVLAGCQTVGGLDLNKALLGNLDVKSAEESVSIALNAVPATGISAEDQKIIDLINSFTLNVSHLKLQEGGDISASGTLGFKQASIPFTFYMSKTVLALNVQGAKKPFYFPMDGYNQELSAAGLDLEKAESVSKLLSQFVIKNLPNPSAINVTPVNEAVYGESLNLMKLHAEVTGDELPVLLKAFLKSVSQDTEGFTELISGLYDYLLPVLKQQSTTDMLSSIGLGDVPLDNKAEVVTVLHDAAKLAVDTALLLYDKQLDKLYQSTPEIKTVLSKDTKLQVDLFVDSALHVRKQNLNLNVVLPNDGSIPIRSISLKTETQVWNINGSVKADPIASEGALNVLETPLSPGVILRNFNEDSTAYSVLKNDLGITKKSIVIDPETDYSDIVVKGTTTMIPLRYLAAVLDAQVKWDAASKQITVTDDIYGTTIELKAGSKDAVVDGAKVKLSQPVYFDRYGRGYVPLRSVAEALHAQVKVDGDGLIYITRD
;
A
#
# COMPACT_ATOMS: atom_id res chain seq x y z
N MET A 1 -15.33 10.91 -7.85
CA MET A 1 -15.15 9.47 -8.22
C MET A 1 -15.01 9.17 -9.72
N LYS A 2 -15.61 9.92 -10.67
CA LYS A 2 -15.42 9.67 -12.13
C LYS A 2 -13.98 9.92 -12.64
N HIS A 3 -13.26 10.88 -12.07
CA HIS A 3 -11.88 11.21 -12.46
C HIS A 3 -10.84 10.16 -12.00
N VAL A 4 -11.04 9.53 -10.84
CA VAL A 4 -10.16 8.48 -10.30
C VAL A 4 -10.22 7.21 -11.16
N LYS A 5 -11.42 6.85 -11.67
CA LYS A 5 -11.60 5.69 -12.56
C LYS A 5 -10.95 5.84 -13.95
N LYS A 6 -10.74 7.08 -14.44
CA LYS A 6 -9.99 7.32 -15.69
C LYS A 6 -8.47 7.20 -15.46
N ARG A 7 -7.97 7.67 -14.31
CA ARG A 7 -6.54 7.63 -13.93
C ARG A 7 -6.04 6.22 -13.60
N ALA A 8 -6.88 5.34 -13.06
CA ALA A 8 -6.47 3.99 -12.65
C ALA A 8 -6.26 2.97 -13.80
N LYS A 9 -6.82 3.20 -15.00
CA LYS A 9 -6.77 2.23 -16.12
C LYS A 9 -5.35 1.97 -16.67
N TRP A 10 -4.42 2.85 -16.32
CA TRP A 10 -3.03 2.91 -16.78
C TRP A 10 -2.06 2.23 -15.83
N LEU A 11 -2.53 1.92 -14.61
CA LEU A 11 -1.74 1.24 -13.59
C LEU A 11 -1.74 -0.29 -13.80
N LEU A 12 -2.70 -0.81 -14.57
CA LEU A 12 -2.79 -2.23 -14.94
C LEU A 12 -1.51 -2.78 -15.63
N PRO A 13 -0.89 -2.10 -16.61
CA PRO A 13 0.40 -2.55 -17.17
C PRO A 13 1.57 -2.45 -16.17
N ILE A 14 1.48 -1.60 -15.14
CA ILE A 14 2.52 -1.49 -14.10
C ILE A 14 2.48 -2.73 -13.17
N LEU A 15 1.28 -3.27 -12.88
CA LEU A 15 1.15 -4.55 -12.17
C LEU A 15 1.66 -5.74 -13.01
N ALA A 16 1.42 -5.72 -14.33
CA ALA A 16 1.96 -6.74 -15.25
C ALA A 16 3.49 -6.71 -15.35
N LEU A 17 4.11 -5.57 -15.01
CA LEU A 17 5.54 -5.33 -15.03
C LEU A 17 6.31 -6.08 -13.93
N LEU A 18 5.63 -6.45 -12.83
CA LEU A 18 6.19 -7.28 -11.76
C LEU A 18 6.17 -8.79 -12.07
N LEU A 19 5.50 -9.19 -13.16
CA LEU A 19 5.34 -10.58 -13.59
C LEU A 19 6.34 -11.01 -14.67
N VAL A 20 7.51 -10.38 -14.78
CA VAL A 20 8.45 -10.71 -15.86
C VAL A 20 9.82 -11.10 -15.31
N LEU A 21 9.97 -12.35 -14.89
CA LEU A 21 11.27 -12.99 -14.75
C LEU A 21 11.24 -14.46 -15.18
N ALA A 22 11.81 -14.69 -16.36
CA ALA A 22 12.35 -15.93 -16.93
C ALA A 22 11.66 -17.26 -16.58
N GLY A 23 10.96 -17.82 -17.56
CA GLY A 23 10.55 -19.21 -17.56
C GLY A 23 11.03 -19.98 -18.79
N CYS A 24 11.41 -21.24 -18.53
CA CYS A 24 11.54 -22.37 -19.46
C CYS A 24 12.81 -22.58 -20.31
N GLN A 25 13.88 -21.79 -20.20
CA GLN A 25 15.14 -22.16 -20.88
C GLN A 25 16.37 -21.94 -20.02
N THR A 26 17.32 -22.88 -20.12
CA THR A 26 18.69 -22.65 -19.67
C THR A 26 19.29 -21.54 -20.52
N VAL A 27 19.54 -20.37 -19.93
CA VAL A 27 20.19 -19.27 -20.65
C VAL A 27 21.67 -19.29 -20.27
N GLY A 28 22.55 -19.46 -21.25
CA GLY A 28 24.00 -19.47 -21.02
C GLY A 28 24.47 -20.52 -19.99
N GLY A 29 23.77 -21.66 -19.88
CA GLY A 29 24.08 -22.74 -18.93
C GLY A 29 23.50 -22.59 -17.52
N LEU A 30 22.80 -21.50 -17.23
CA LEU A 30 22.09 -21.29 -15.96
C LEU A 30 20.64 -21.76 -16.07
N ASP A 31 20.20 -22.64 -15.16
CA ASP A 31 18.81 -23.08 -15.03
C ASP A 31 18.02 -22.04 -14.20
N LEU A 32 17.38 -21.10 -14.90
CA LEU A 32 16.69 -19.97 -14.30
C LEU A 32 15.48 -20.39 -13.47
N ASN A 33 14.74 -21.42 -13.90
CA ASN A 33 13.61 -21.95 -13.15
C ASN A 33 14.10 -22.47 -11.79
N LYS A 34 15.15 -23.29 -11.78
CA LYS A 34 15.70 -23.80 -10.52
C LYS A 34 16.24 -22.69 -9.62
N ALA A 35 16.88 -21.66 -10.20
CA ALA A 35 17.38 -20.54 -9.41
C ALA A 35 16.25 -19.73 -8.75
N LEU A 36 15.18 -19.43 -9.49
CA LEU A 36 14.02 -18.71 -8.96
C LEU A 36 13.21 -19.57 -7.97
N LEU A 37 13.10 -20.87 -8.22
CA LEU A 37 12.41 -21.80 -7.32
C LEU A 37 13.20 -22.11 -6.05
N GLY A 38 14.54 -22.17 -6.11
CA GLY A 38 15.39 -22.41 -4.95
C GLY A 38 15.24 -21.34 -3.88
N ASN A 39 14.94 -20.09 -4.29
CA ASN A 39 14.61 -19.02 -3.34
C ASN A 39 13.32 -19.28 -2.54
N LEU A 40 12.38 -20.10 -3.04
CA LEU A 40 11.16 -20.47 -2.31
C LEU A 40 11.42 -21.53 -1.23
N ASP A 41 12.57 -22.19 -1.23
CA ASP A 41 12.97 -23.21 -0.26
C ASP A 41 13.84 -22.66 0.88
N VAL A 42 14.14 -21.35 0.85
CA VAL A 42 14.95 -20.68 1.87
C VAL A 42 14.17 -20.57 3.18
N LYS A 43 14.67 -21.22 4.23
CA LYS A 43 14.07 -21.23 5.56
C LYS A 43 14.61 -20.15 6.48
N SER A 44 15.85 -19.75 6.25
CA SER A 44 16.52 -18.68 6.99
C SER A 44 17.50 -17.95 6.08
N ALA A 45 17.65 -16.65 6.28
CA ALA A 45 18.59 -15.83 5.54
C ALA A 45 18.82 -14.49 6.24
N GLU A 46 19.94 -13.85 5.91
CA GLU A 46 20.15 -12.44 6.18
C GLU A 46 20.20 -11.66 4.87
N GLU A 47 19.57 -10.50 4.87
CA GLU A 47 19.40 -9.70 3.65
C GLU A 47 19.60 -8.21 3.91
N SER A 48 20.04 -7.50 2.88
CA SER A 48 19.99 -6.04 2.83
C SER A 48 19.16 -5.62 1.63
N VAL A 49 18.34 -4.59 1.79
CA VAL A 49 17.44 -4.06 0.75
C VAL A 49 17.56 -2.55 0.69
N SER A 50 17.90 -2.02 -0.47
CA SER A 50 17.85 -0.58 -0.75
C SER A 50 16.76 -0.30 -1.78
N ILE A 51 15.88 0.66 -1.49
CA ILE A 51 14.80 1.10 -2.36
C ILE A 51 14.90 2.62 -2.55
N ALA A 52 14.88 3.05 -3.80
CA ALA A 52 14.82 4.46 -4.18
C ALA A 52 13.72 4.69 -5.21
N LEU A 53 12.94 5.75 -5.00
CA LEU A 53 11.90 6.21 -5.92
C LEU A 53 12.32 7.56 -6.49
N ASN A 54 12.11 7.75 -7.79
CA ASN A 54 12.38 9.04 -8.43
C ASN A 54 11.35 9.31 -9.53
N ALA A 55 10.71 10.46 -9.45
CA ALA A 55 9.76 10.99 -10.40
C ALA A 55 10.35 12.20 -11.14
N VAL A 56 10.12 12.24 -12.45
CA VAL A 56 10.49 13.38 -13.30
C VAL A 56 9.25 14.24 -13.51
N PRO A 57 9.30 15.55 -13.23
CA PRO A 57 8.14 16.43 -13.41
C PRO A 57 7.70 16.54 -14.86
N ALA A 58 6.39 16.71 -15.05
CA ALA A 58 5.83 17.14 -16.33
C ALA A 58 6.17 18.62 -16.59
N THR A 59 6.04 19.05 -17.85
CA THR A 59 6.26 20.46 -18.23
C THR A 59 5.10 21.34 -17.74
N GLY A 60 5.40 22.47 -17.11
CA GLY A 60 4.37 23.46 -16.74
C GLY A 60 3.54 23.12 -15.50
N ILE A 61 4.04 22.26 -14.62
CA ILE A 61 3.37 21.91 -13.36
C ILE A 61 3.34 23.07 -12.37
N SER A 62 2.41 23.02 -11.41
CA SER A 62 2.31 24.02 -10.36
C SER A 62 3.47 23.91 -9.36
N ALA A 63 3.70 24.96 -8.57
CA ALA A 63 4.66 24.92 -7.48
C ALA A 63 4.25 23.93 -6.36
N GLU A 64 2.96 23.66 -6.22
CA GLU A 64 2.44 22.67 -5.27
C GLU A 64 2.74 21.23 -5.75
N ASP A 65 2.51 20.97 -7.04
CA ASP A 65 2.87 19.70 -7.66
C ASP A 65 4.39 19.44 -7.59
N GLN A 66 5.21 20.48 -7.82
CA GLN A 66 6.66 20.37 -7.68
C GLN A 66 7.06 19.95 -6.27
N LYS A 67 6.42 20.51 -5.22
CA LYS A 67 6.68 20.10 -3.83
C LYS A 67 6.35 18.63 -3.58
N ILE A 68 5.27 18.11 -4.17
CA ILE A 68 4.90 16.68 -4.06
C ILE A 68 5.93 15.81 -4.78
N ILE A 69 6.46 16.26 -5.91
CA ILE A 69 7.49 15.51 -6.65
C ILE A 69 8.83 15.54 -5.90
N ASP A 70 9.22 16.68 -5.36
CA ASP A 70 10.39 16.79 -4.50
C ASP A 70 10.26 15.89 -3.27
N LEU A 71 9.03 15.75 -2.72
CA LEU A 71 8.73 14.82 -1.64
C LEU A 71 9.00 13.37 -2.03
N ILE A 72 8.47 12.94 -3.18
CA ILE A 72 8.68 11.60 -3.74
C ILE A 72 10.17 11.31 -3.93
N ASN A 73 10.90 12.25 -4.54
CA ASN A 73 12.32 12.11 -4.87
C ASN A 73 13.23 12.13 -3.65
N SER A 74 12.71 12.61 -2.52
CA SER A 74 13.46 12.70 -1.26
C SER A 74 13.40 11.41 -0.44
N PHE A 75 12.53 10.46 -0.81
CA PHE A 75 12.30 9.24 -0.06
C PHE A 75 13.29 8.15 -0.45
N THR A 76 13.96 7.57 0.55
CA THR A 76 14.74 6.34 0.38
C THR A 76 14.47 5.39 1.54
N LEU A 77 14.50 4.09 1.27
CA LEU A 77 14.43 3.06 2.30
C LEU A 77 15.69 2.20 2.18
N ASN A 78 16.45 2.12 3.27
CA ASN A 78 17.60 1.22 3.34
C ASN A 78 17.40 0.30 4.54
N VAL A 79 17.21 -0.99 4.28
CA VAL A 79 17.21 -2.07 5.26
C VAL A 79 18.60 -2.71 5.22
N SER A 80 19.38 -2.53 6.28
CA SER A 80 20.77 -3.00 6.32
C SER A 80 20.88 -4.43 6.80
N HIS A 81 20.01 -4.84 7.73
CA HIS A 81 19.97 -6.19 8.29
C HIS A 81 18.52 -6.65 8.42
N LEU A 82 18.00 -7.26 7.37
CA LEU A 82 16.81 -8.10 7.44
C LEU A 82 17.26 -9.52 7.81
N LYS A 83 16.50 -10.16 8.68
CA LYS A 83 16.74 -11.53 9.13
C LYS A 83 15.44 -12.30 8.99
N LEU A 84 15.49 -13.37 8.21
CA LEU A 84 14.48 -14.42 8.19
C LEU A 84 14.99 -15.56 9.06
N GLN A 85 14.27 -15.86 10.15
CA GLN A 85 14.57 -16.99 11.02
C GLN A 85 13.77 -18.23 10.58
N GLU A 86 14.37 -19.41 10.75
CA GLU A 86 13.63 -20.66 10.57
C GLU A 86 12.40 -20.69 11.49
N GLY A 87 11.22 -20.95 10.90
CA GLY A 87 9.93 -20.83 11.58
C GLY A 87 9.14 -19.55 11.22
N GLY A 88 9.73 -18.63 10.46
CA GLY A 88 9.04 -17.53 9.79
C GLY A 88 9.08 -16.17 10.51
N ASP A 89 9.77 -16.07 11.66
CA ASP A 89 9.97 -14.77 12.31
C ASP A 89 10.92 -13.91 11.48
N ILE A 90 10.55 -12.64 11.31
CA ILE A 90 11.30 -11.65 10.54
C ILE A 90 11.68 -10.49 11.45
N SER A 91 12.94 -10.07 11.41
CA SER A 91 13.36 -8.78 11.98
C SER A 91 14.13 -7.96 10.97
N ALA A 92 14.02 -6.65 11.02
CA ALA A 92 14.77 -5.76 10.15
C ALA A 92 15.29 -4.54 10.92
N SER A 93 16.48 -4.06 10.55
CA SER A 93 16.98 -2.75 10.97
C SER A 93 17.46 -1.96 9.76
N GLY A 94 17.24 -0.65 9.81
CA GLY A 94 17.50 0.20 8.66
C GLY A 94 17.26 1.67 8.93
N THR A 95 17.24 2.44 7.85
CA THR A 95 17.00 3.89 7.86
C THR A 95 15.97 4.27 6.82
N LEU A 96 15.03 5.11 7.22
CA LEU A 96 14.16 5.85 6.34
C LEU A 96 14.81 7.20 6.02
N GLY A 97 15.23 7.39 4.78
CA GLY A 97 15.75 8.66 4.30
C GLY A 97 14.62 9.56 3.80
N PHE A 98 14.66 10.82 4.20
CA PHE A 98 13.72 11.84 3.77
C PHE A 98 14.42 13.20 3.68
N LYS A 99 14.55 13.75 2.48
CA LYS A 99 15.41 14.92 2.20
C LYS A 99 16.84 14.67 2.72
N GLN A 100 17.29 15.44 3.70
CA GLN A 100 18.59 15.28 4.36
C GLN A 100 18.49 14.47 5.67
N ALA A 101 17.27 14.18 6.13
CA ALA A 101 17.03 13.39 7.32
C ALA A 101 17.25 11.90 7.04
N SER A 102 17.83 11.21 8.02
CA SER A 102 17.92 9.76 8.06
C SER A 102 17.34 9.32 9.40
N ILE A 103 16.26 8.54 9.36
CA ILE A 103 15.50 8.11 10.53
C ILE A 103 15.70 6.60 10.69
N PRO A 104 16.53 6.15 11.65
CA PRO A 104 16.68 4.75 11.96
C PRO A 104 15.38 4.11 12.44
N PHE A 105 15.17 2.85 12.09
CA PHE A 105 14.06 2.04 12.58
C PHE A 105 14.50 0.59 12.81
N THR A 106 13.73 -0.11 13.64
CA THR A 106 13.75 -1.56 13.76
C THR A 106 12.34 -2.11 13.62
N PHE A 107 12.22 -3.25 12.96
CA PHE A 107 10.96 -3.93 12.68
C PHE A 107 11.07 -5.38 13.15
N TYR A 108 9.97 -5.92 13.65
CA TYR A 108 9.85 -7.33 13.99
C TYR A 108 8.46 -7.84 13.62
N MET A 109 8.40 -9.04 13.07
CA MET A 109 7.16 -9.74 12.75
C MET A 109 7.30 -11.21 13.15
N SER A 110 6.26 -11.72 13.79
CA SER A 110 6.06 -13.14 14.06
C SER A 110 4.62 -13.51 13.72
N LYS A 111 4.22 -14.76 14.00
CA LYS A 111 2.83 -15.20 13.82
C LYS A 111 1.81 -14.38 14.63
N THR A 112 2.20 -13.77 15.74
CA THR A 112 1.28 -13.13 16.71
C THR A 112 1.40 -11.61 16.77
N VAL A 113 2.51 -11.05 16.29
CA VAL A 113 2.80 -9.61 16.41
C VAL A 113 3.53 -9.08 15.19
N LEU A 114 3.16 -7.87 14.78
CA LEU A 114 4.00 -6.95 14.02
C LEU A 114 4.36 -5.75 14.90
N ALA A 115 5.63 -5.42 15.00
CA ALA A 115 6.15 -4.32 15.80
C ALA A 115 7.12 -3.45 14.99
N LEU A 116 7.01 -2.14 15.18
CA LEU A 116 7.85 -1.14 14.53
C LEU A 116 8.34 -0.14 15.59
N ASN A 117 9.64 -0.03 15.74
CA ASN A 117 10.27 1.03 16.52
C ASN A 117 10.95 2.02 15.58
N VAL A 118 10.68 3.31 15.78
CA VAL A 118 11.28 4.40 14.99
C VAL A 118 12.10 5.26 15.94
N GLN A 119 13.33 5.61 15.58
CA GLN A 119 14.18 6.43 16.43
C GLN A 119 13.48 7.76 16.77
N GLY A 120 13.46 8.11 18.06
CA GLY A 120 12.77 9.28 18.57
C GLY A 120 11.33 9.00 19.03
N ALA A 121 10.77 7.82 18.73
CA ALA A 121 9.53 7.38 19.35
C ALA A 121 9.76 7.07 20.84
N LYS A 122 8.81 7.45 21.69
CA LYS A 122 8.75 7.15 23.12
C LYS A 122 8.39 5.68 23.36
N LYS A 123 7.57 5.11 22.47
CA LYS A 123 7.12 3.72 22.50
C LYS A 123 7.11 3.13 21.09
N PRO A 124 7.42 1.83 20.93
CA PRO A 124 7.23 1.15 19.65
C PRO A 124 5.74 1.08 19.30
N PHE A 125 5.45 1.03 18.01
CA PHE A 125 4.14 0.73 17.45
C PHE A 125 3.95 -0.78 17.38
N TYR A 126 2.80 -1.27 17.81
CA TYR A 126 2.49 -2.68 17.90
C TYR A 126 1.13 -2.98 17.26
N PHE A 127 1.10 -3.98 16.38
CA PHE A 127 -0.09 -4.53 15.76
C PHE A 127 -0.22 -6.01 16.18
N PRO A 128 -1.21 -6.36 17.02
CA PRO A 128 -1.49 -7.76 17.34
C PRO A 128 -2.11 -8.46 16.13
N MET A 129 -1.56 -9.63 15.76
CA MET A 129 -2.04 -10.46 14.65
C MET A 129 -3.02 -11.55 15.09
N ASP A 130 -3.14 -11.81 16.39
CA ASP A 130 -3.96 -12.91 16.93
C ASP A 130 -5.44 -12.81 16.48
N GLY A 131 -6.01 -11.60 16.49
CA GLY A 131 -7.39 -11.38 16.03
C GLY A 131 -7.58 -11.68 14.55
N TYR A 132 -6.62 -11.25 13.71
CA TYR A 132 -6.65 -11.52 12.28
C TYR A 132 -6.53 -13.03 11.97
N ASN A 133 -5.63 -13.72 12.66
CA ASN A 133 -5.46 -15.17 12.50
C ASN A 133 -6.69 -15.94 12.99
N GLN A 134 -7.36 -15.47 14.06
CA GLN A 134 -8.62 -16.04 14.53
C GLN A 134 -9.74 -15.88 13.52
N GLU A 135 -9.85 -14.72 12.85
CA GLU A 135 -10.84 -14.51 11.78
C GLU A 135 -10.61 -15.43 10.59
N LEU A 136 -9.36 -15.57 10.14
CA LEU A 136 -9.00 -16.51 9.07
C LEU A 136 -9.29 -17.97 9.47
N SER A 137 -8.94 -18.34 10.70
CA SER A 137 -9.22 -19.69 11.23
C SER A 137 -10.72 -19.94 11.38
N ALA A 138 -11.50 -18.93 11.79
CA ALA A 138 -12.97 -19.00 11.87
C ALA A 138 -13.60 -19.15 10.47
N ALA A 139 -12.96 -18.61 9.44
CA ALA A 139 -13.33 -18.87 8.05
C ALA A 139 -12.90 -20.28 7.56
N GLY A 140 -12.17 -21.04 8.38
CA GLY A 140 -11.67 -22.39 8.04
C GLY A 140 -10.41 -22.37 7.18
N LEU A 141 -9.72 -21.23 7.07
CA LEU A 141 -8.47 -21.11 6.33
C LEU A 141 -7.26 -21.47 7.19
N ASP A 142 -6.36 -22.25 6.62
CA ASP A 142 -5.15 -22.76 7.27
C ASP A 142 -3.92 -22.02 6.73
N LEU A 143 -3.23 -21.29 7.61
CA LEU A 143 -2.06 -20.48 7.26
C LEU A 143 -0.88 -21.32 6.74
N GLU A 144 -0.70 -22.57 7.20
CA GLU A 144 0.37 -23.45 6.71
C GLU A 144 0.06 -23.95 5.29
N LYS A 145 -1.22 -24.20 5.00
CA LYS A 145 -1.65 -24.49 3.62
C LYS A 145 -1.54 -23.27 2.71
N ALA A 146 -1.71 -22.05 3.23
CA ALA A 146 -1.56 -20.84 2.44
C ALA A 146 -0.14 -20.69 1.88
N GLU A 147 0.89 -21.05 2.67
CA GLU A 147 2.29 -21.09 2.20
C GLU A 147 2.47 -22.11 1.07
N SER A 148 1.91 -23.31 1.23
CA SER A 148 1.96 -24.36 0.19
C SER A 148 1.30 -23.93 -1.11
N VAL A 149 0.13 -23.27 -1.03
CA VAL A 149 -0.58 -22.72 -2.20
C VAL A 149 0.20 -21.57 -2.83
N SER A 150 0.80 -20.69 -2.03
CA SER A 150 1.65 -19.61 -2.53
C SER A 150 2.86 -20.16 -3.31
N LYS A 151 3.46 -21.24 -2.82
CA LYS A 151 4.54 -21.96 -3.51
C LYS A 151 4.07 -22.58 -4.82
N LEU A 152 2.92 -23.25 -4.84
CA LEU A 152 2.32 -23.82 -6.07
C LEU A 152 2.03 -22.73 -7.11
N LEU A 153 1.46 -21.60 -6.68
CA LEU A 153 1.22 -20.45 -7.57
C LEU A 153 2.53 -19.92 -8.15
N SER A 154 3.56 -19.74 -7.31
CA SER A 154 4.87 -19.25 -7.74
C SER A 154 5.53 -20.21 -8.73
N GLN A 155 5.45 -21.52 -8.46
CA GLN A 155 5.93 -22.56 -9.36
C GLN A 155 5.23 -22.54 -10.72
N PHE A 156 3.90 -22.45 -10.70
CA PHE A 156 3.10 -22.39 -11.91
C PHE A 156 3.43 -21.14 -12.75
N VAL A 157 3.55 -19.98 -12.11
CA VAL A 157 3.92 -18.74 -12.78
C VAL A 157 5.32 -18.86 -13.36
N ILE A 158 6.35 -19.17 -12.56
CA ILE A 158 7.76 -19.27 -12.99
C ILE A 158 7.91 -20.24 -14.17
N LYS A 159 7.25 -21.40 -14.12
CA LYS A 159 7.29 -22.39 -15.19
C LYS A 159 6.75 -21.84 -16.52
N ASN A 160 5.75 -20.97 -16.48
CA ASN A 160 5.05 -20.46 -17.67
C ASN A 160 5.54 -19.10 -18.16
N LEU A 161 6.48 -18.46 -17.46
CA LEU A 161 7.01 -17.15 -17.86
C LEU A 161 7.78 -17.23 -19.19
N PRO A 162 7.58 -16.29 -20.13
CA PRO A 162 8.40 -16.22 -21.33
C PRO A 162 9.74 -15.52 -21.07
N ASN A 163 10.73 -15.79 -21.93
CA ASN A 163 11.98 -15.04 -21.94
C ASN A 163 11.82 -13.71 -22.71
N PRO A 164 12.37 -12.59 -22.21
CA PRO A 164 12.47 -11.37 -22.99
C PRO A 164 13.52 -11.49 -24.10
N SER A 165 13.42 -10.60 -25.07
CA SER A 165 14.30 -10.48 -26.22
C SER A 165 15.73 -10.10 -25.83
N ALA A 166 15.90 -9.28 -24.78
CA ALA A 166 17.17 -8.88 -24.23
C ALA A 166 17.45 -9.66 -22.94
N ILE A 167 18.11 -10.82 -23.07
CA ILE A 167 18.52 -11.66 -21.95
C ILE A 167 19.91 -12.23 -22.20
N ASN A 168 20.79 -12.17 -21.20
CA ASN A 168 22.10 -12.79 -21.26
C ASN A 168 22.55 -13.31 -19.89
N VAL A 169 23.48 -14.26 -19.91
CA VAL A 169 24.09 -14.82 -18.71
C VAL A 169 25.60 -14.79 -18.88
N THR A 170 26.30 -14.24 -17.90
CA THR A 170 27.76 -14.08 -17.90
C THR A 170 28.34 -14.45 -16.55
N PRO A 171 29.49 -15.16 -16.49
CA PRO A 171 30.20 -15.36 -15.24
C PRO A 171 30.82 -14.04 -14.77
N VAL A 172 30.70 -13.73 -13.48
CA VAL A 172 31.24 -12.53 -12.86
C VAL A 172 31.86 -12.86 -11.50
N ASN A 173 32.82 -12.04 -11.08
CA ASN A 173 33.26 -11.99 -9.69
C ASN A 173 32.71 -10.70 -9.08
N GLU A 174 31.82 -10.83 -8.10
CA GLU A 174 31.07 -9.71 -7.52
C GLU A 174 31.08 -9.82 -5.99
N ALA A 175 31.16 -8.70 -5.30
CA ALA A 175 31.04 -8.67 -3.85
C ALA A 175 29.55 -8.71 -3.43
N VAL A 176 29.20 -9.65 -2.57
CA VAL A 176 27.90 -9.76 -1.90
C VAL A 176 28.15 -9.61 -0.40
N TYR A 177 27.63 -8.53 0.18
CA TYR A 177 27.78 -8.21 1.61
C TYR A 177 29.25 -8.25 2.09
N GLY A 178 30.17 -7.74 1.26
CA GLY A 178 31.60 -7.70 1.56
C GLY A 178 32.38 -8.99 1.25
N GLU A 179 31.71 -10.08 0.87
CA GLU A 179 32.34 -11.33 0.42
C GLU A 179 32.41 -11.37 -1.10
N SER A 180 33.61 -11.60 -1.67
CA SER A 180 33.78 -11.79 -3.11
C SER A 180 33.36 -13.20 -3.52
N LEU A 181 32.38 -13.30 -4.42
CA LEU A 181 31.83 -14.57 -4.89
C LEU A 181 31.97 -14.69 -6.41
N ASN A 182 32.19 -15.91 -6.89
CA ASN A 182 32.04 -16.25 -8.31
C ASN A 182 30.58 -16.58 -8.58
N LEU A 183 29.93 -15.77 -9.41
CA LEU A 183 28.49 -15.82 -9.66
C LEU A 183 28.21 -15.86 -11.17
N MET A 184 27.03 -16.34 -11.52
CA MET A 184 26.44 -16.16 -12.85
C MET A 184 25.52 -14.94 -12.79
N LYS A 185 25.88 -13.87 -13.50
CA LYS A 185 25.04 -12.70 -13.68
C LYS A 185 24.06 -12.97 -14.83
N LEU A 186 22.79 -13.11 -14.51
CA LEU A 186 21.69 -12.95 -15.45
C LEU A 186 21.38 -11.46 -15.60
N HIS A 187 21.35 -10.98 -16.83
CA HIS A 187 20.86 -9.66 -17.18
C HIS A 187 19.64 -9.80 -18.09
N ALA A 188 18.52 -9.17 -17.72
CA ALA A 188 17.30 -9.13 -18.52
C ALA A 188 16.79 -7.70 -18.66
N GLU A 189 16.33 -7.33 -19.85
CA GLU A 189 15.66 -6.06 -20.11
C GLU A 189 14.33 -6.30 -20.82
N VAL A 190 13.30 -5.58 -20.37
CA VAL A 190 11.95 -5.63 -20.91
C VAL A 190 11.50 -4.21 -21.18
N THR A 191 11.12 -3.90 -22.41
CA THR A 191 10.54 -2.59 -22.76
C THR A 191 9.02 -2.66 -22.77
N GLY A 192 8.37 -1.50 -22.59
CA GLY A 192 6.90 -1.42 -22.51
C GLY A 192 6.20 -1.94 -23.75
N ASP A 193 6.81 -1.81 -24.93
CA ASP A 193 6.27 -2.32 -26.19
C ASP A 193 6.41 -3.84 -26.35
N GLU A 194 7.29 -4.47 -25.58
CA GLU A 194 7.46 -5.92 -25.52
C GLU A 194 6.43 -6.59 -24.60
N LEU A 195 5.91 -5.88 -23.59
CA LEU A 195 4.98 -6.41 -22.58
C LEU A 195 3.74 -7.10 -23.17
N PRO A 196 3.04 -6.55 -24.18
CA PRO A 196 1.88 -7.24 -24.76
C PRO A 196 2.27 -8.57 -25.43
N VAL A 197 3.44 -8.61 -26.08
CA VAL A 197 3.94 -9.82 -26.73
C VAL A 197 4.28 -10.89 -25.68
N LEU A 198 4.96 -10.50 -24.60
CA LEU A 198 5.28 -11.39 -23.48
C LEU A 198 4.02 -11.88 -22.77
N LEU A 199 3.05 -11.01 -22.51
CA LEU A 199 1.79 -11.42 -21.90
C LEU A 199 1.05 -12.45 -22.76
N LYS A 200 1.01 -12.27 -24.09
CA LYS A 200 0.42 -13.24 -25.00
C LYS A 200 1.18 -14.58 -24.98
N ALA A 201 2.50 -14.54 -24.93
CA ALA A 201 3.34 -15.73 -24.83
C ALA A 201 3.12 -16.48 -23.50
N PHE A 202 3.03 -15.75 -22.38
CA PHE A 202 2.70 -16.29 -21.06
C PHE A 202 1.34 -16.99 -21.08
N LEU A 203 0.29 -16.32 -21.56
CA LEU A 203 -1.06 -16.89 -21.67
C LEU A 203 -1.06 -18.16 -22.54
N LYS A 204 -0.27 -18.16 -23.62
CA LYS A 204 -0.11 -19.34 -24.48
C LYS A 204 0.58 -20.49 -23.74
N SER A 205 1.61 -20.22 -22.95
CA SER A 205 2.27 -21.24 -22.12
C SER A 205 1.29 -21.81 -21.09
N VAL A 206 0.57 -20.95 -20.37
CA VAL A 206 -0.46 -21.33 -19.40
C VAL A 206 -1.54 -22.22 -20.02
N SER A 207 -2.02 -21.86 -21.22
CA SER A 207 -3.01 -22.65 -21.98
C SER A 207 -2.53 -24.07 -22.32
N GLN A 208 -1.21 -24.25 -22.48
CA GLN A 208 -0.58 -25.51 -22.85
C GLN A 208 -0.16 -26.37 -21.64
N ASP A 209 -0.02 -25.76 -20.45
CA ASP A 209 0.37 -26.43 -19.21
C ASP A 209 -0.83 -27.02 -18.45
N THR A 210 -1.54 -27.96 -19.09
CA THR A 210 -2.71 -28.66 -18.50
C THR A 210 -2.39 -29.28 -17.14
N GLU A 211 -1.21 -29.89 -16.99
CA GLU A 211 -0.81 -30.57 -15.76
C GLU A 211 -0.57 -29.57 -14.62
N GLY A 212 0.25 -28.54 -14.84
CA GLY A 212 0.52 -27.51 -13.83
C GLY A 212 -0.74 -26.73 -13.47
N PHE A 213 -1.64 -26.53 -14.44
CA PHE A 213 -2.90 -25.83 -14.20
C PHE A 213 -3.84 -26.66 -13.32
N THR A 214 -3.90 -27.98 -13.56
CA THR A 214 -4.66 -28.93 -12.74
C THR A 214 -4.10 -28.99 -11.32
N GLU A 215 -2.77 -29.01 -11.17
CA GLU A 215 -2.10 -29.03 -9.87
C GLU A 215 -2.41 -27.77 -9.05
N LEU A 216 -2.32 -26.58 -9.67
CA LEU A 216 -2.66 -25.31 -9.02
C LEU A 216 -4.12 -25.27 -8.55
N ILE A 217 -5.06 -25.67 -9.42
CA ILE A 217 -6.50 -25.70 -9.09
C ILE A 217 -6.76 -26.72 -7.97
N SER A 218 -6.10 -27.88 -8.00
CA SER A 218 -6.18 -28.89 -6.94
C SER A 218 -5.70 -28.35 -5.59
N GLY A 219 -4.57 -27.64 -5.56
CA GLY A 219 -4.07 -27.01 -4.34
C GLY A 219 -4.99 -25.91 -3.82
N LEU A 220 -5.52 -25.06 -4.71
CA LEU A 220 -6.51 -24.04 -4.36
C LEU A 220 -7.81 -24.65 -3.82
N TYR A 221 -8.28 -25.75 -4.42
CA TYR A 221 -9.42 -26.49 -3.92
C TYR A 221 -9.18 -26.97 -2.49
N ASP A 222 -8.05 -27.62 -2.21
CA ASP A 222 -7.76 -28.17 -0.87
C ASP A 222 -7.67 -27.08 0.21
N TYR A 223 -7.20 -25.88 -0.17
CA TYR A 223 -7.09 -24.73 0.73
C TYR A 223 -8.43 -24.01 0.93
N LEU A 224 -9.20 -23.79 -0.14
CA LEU A 224 -10.42 -22.99 -0.11
C LEU A 224 -11.68 -23.81 0.20
N LEU A 225 -11.63 -25.14 0.17
CA LEU A 225 -12.80 -26.01 0.40
C LEU A 225 -13.61 -25.63 1.66
N PRO A 226 -13.00 -25.32 2.82
CA PRO A 226 -13.75 -24.90 4.01
C PRO A 226 -14.57 -23.62 3.79
N VAL A 227 -14.00 -22.65 3.05
CA VAL A 227 -14.66 -21.39 2.71
C VAL A 227 -15.72 -21.58 1.64
N LEU A 228 -15.46 -22.44 0.64
CA LEU A 228 -16.39 -22.74 -0.45
C LEU A 228 -17.68 -23.43 0.03
N LYS A 229 -17.60 -24.16 1.15
CA LYS A 229 -18.75 -24.82 1.80
C LYS A 229 -19.58 -23.89 2.69
N GLN A 230 -19.14 -22.66 2.94
CA GLN A 230 -19.93 -21.69 3.69
C GLN A 230 -21.12 -21.23 2.85
N GLN A 231 -22.29 -21.12 3.47
CA GLN A 231 -23.55 -20.81 2.81
C GLN A 231 -23.49 -19.55 1.94
N SER A 232 -22.86 -18.48 2.45
CA SER A 232 -22.66 -17.23 1.71
C SER A 232 -21.86 -17.41 0.42
N THR A 233 -20.88 -18.31 0.43
CA THR A 233 -20.03 -18.61 -0.74
C THR A 233 -20.77 -19.51 -1.72
N THR A 234 -21.55 -20.49 -1.24
CA THR A 234 -22.41 -21.32 -2.09
C THR A 234 -23.46 -20.48 -2.83
N ASP A 235 -24.08 -19.52 -2.15
CA ASP A 235 -25.02 -18.56 -2.77
C ASP A 235 -24.31 -17.73 -3.86
N MET A 236 -23.09 -17.25 -3.59
CA MET A 236 -22.28 -16.54 -4.58
C MET A 236 -21.94 -17.43 -5.78
N LEU A 237 -21.53 -18.68 -5.58
CA LEU A 237 -21.26 -19.64 -6.65
C LEU A 237 -22.49 -19.90 -7.52
N SER A 238 -23.67 -20.04 -6.90
CA SER A 238 -24.93 -20.19 -7.64
C SER A 238 -25.23 -18.98 -8.53
N SER A 239 -24.94 -17.75 -8.05
CA SER A 239 -25.19 -16.52 -8.80
C SER A 239 -24.34 -16.37 -10.07
N ILE A 240 -23.20 -17.07 -10.13
CA ILE A 240 -22.30 -17.12 -11.29
C ILE A 240 -22.42 -18.43 -12.08
N GLY A 241 -23.42 -19.26 -11.79
CA GLY A 241 -23.71 -20.51 -12.53
C GLY A 241 -22.86 -21.72 -12.11
N LEU A 242 -22.20 -21.67 -10.95
CA LEU A 242 -21.40 -22.77 -10.39
C LEU A 242 -22.09 -23.49 -9.21
N GLY A 243 -23.39 -23.24 -8.99
CA GLY A 243 -24.14 -23.81 -7.85
C GLY A 243 -24.32 -25.32 -7.90
N ASP A 244 -24.33 -25.92 -9.10
CA ASP A 244 -24.50 -27.37 -9.30
C ASP A 244 -23.17 -28.14 -9.25
N VAL A 245 -22.04 -27.46 -9.04
CA VAL A 245 -20.73 -28.12 -8.95
C VAL A 245 -20.63 -28.87 -7.63
N PRO A 246 -20.46 -30.21 -7.63
CA PRO A 246 -20.45 -30.99 -6.41
C PRO A 246 -19.13 -30.80 -5.66
N LEU A 247 -19.11 -29.82 -4.74
CA LEU A 247 -17.91 -29.42 -4.00
C LEU A 247 -17.24 -30.56 -3.21
N ASP A 248 -17.97 -31.63 -2.89
CA ASP A 248 -17.44 -32.82 -2.20
C ASP A 248 -16.66 -33.79 -3.11
N ASN A 249 -16.79 -33.64 -4.43
CA ASN A 249 -16.05 -34.45 -5.40
C ASN A 249 -14.90 -33.65 -6.00
N LYS A 250 -13.73 -33.73 -5.37
CA LYS A 250 -12.51 -33.04 -5.82
C LYS A 250 -12.22 -33.28 -7.31
N ALA A 251 -12.35 -34.51 -7.79
CA ALA A 251 -12.01 -34.84 -9.19
C ALA A 251 -12.94 -34.10 -10.17
N GLU A 252 -14.25 -34.07 -9.91
CA GLU A 252 -15.21 -33.35 -10.74
C GLU A 252 -15.01 -31.83 -10.63
N VAL A 253 -14.84 -31.29 -9.42
CA VAL A 253 -14.61 -29.85 -9.21
C VAL A 253 -13.36 -29.37 -9.93
N VAL A 254 -12.24 -30.07 -9.75
CA VAL A 254 -10.97 -29.72 -10.38
C VAL A 254 -11.08 -29.82 -11.90
N THR A 255 -11.74 -30.85 -12.44
CA THR A 255 -11.96 -31.00 -13.89
C THR A 255 -12.80 -29.85 -14.46
N VAL A 256 -13.94 -29.54 -13.84
CA VAL A 256 -14.83 -28.46 -14.29
C VAL A 256 -14.12 -27.10 -14.22
N LEU A 257 -13.42 -26.81 -13.13
CA LEU A 257 -12.67 -25.57 -12.98
C LEU A 257 -11.50 -25.48 -13.96
N HIS A 258 -10.78 -26.58 -14.17
CA HIS A 258 -9.72 -26.66 -15.17
C HIS A 258 -10.25 -26.34 -16.56
N ASP A 259 -11.31 -27.03 -17.00
CA ASP A 259 -11.86 -26.86 -18.34
C ASP A 259 -12.42 -25.45 -18.55
N ALA A 260 -13.11 -24.90 -17.55
CA ALA A 260 -13.62 -23.54 -17.57
C ALA A 260 -12.48 -22.50 -17.63
N ALA A 261 -11.45 -22.66 -16.80
CA ALA A 261 -10.33 -21.74 -16.75
C ALA A 261 -9.47 -21.84 -18.03
N LYS A 262 -9.26 -23.04 -18.55
CA LYS A 262 -8.60 -23.26 -19.84
C LYS A 262 -9.38 -22.63 -20.98
N LEU A 263 -10.70 -22.84 -21.05
CA LEU A 263 -11.56 -22.18 -22.04
C LEU A 263 -11.47 -20.66 -21.95
N ALA A 264 -11.41 -20.10 -20.74
CA ALA A 264 -11.26 -18.66 -20.52
C ALA A 264 -9.92 -18.15 -21.04
N VAL A 265 -8.81 -18.84 -20.76
CA VAL A 265 -7.48 -18.49 -21.29
C VAL A 265 -7.43 -18.63 -22.82
N ASP A 266 -7.96 -19.72 -23.37
CA ASP A 266 -8.01 -19.97 -24.82
C ASP A 266 -8.86 -18.91 -25.55
N THR A 267 -9.99 -18.52 -24.96
CA THR A 267 -10.83 -17.44 -25.46
C THR A 267 -10.12 -16.08 -25.37
N ALA A 268 -9.42 -15.81 -24.26
CA ALA A 268 -8.63 -14.60 -24.10
C ALA A 268 -7.51 -14.52 -25.14
N LEU A 269 -6.84 -15.65 -25.43
CA LEU A 269 -5.83 -15.76 -26.49
C LEU A 269 -6.43 -15.53 -27.88
N LEU A 270 -7.57 -16.13 -28.19
CA LEU A 270 -8.27 -15.98 -29.47
C LEU A 270 -8.67 -14.53 -29.73
N LEU A 271 -9.10 -13.82 -28.67
CA LEU A 271 -9.53 -12.41 -28.76
C LEU A 271 -8.41 -11.42 -28.49
N TYR A 272 -7.20 -11.88 -28.14
CA TYR A 272 -6.12 -11.06 -27.59
C TYR A 272 -5.79 -9.85 -28.48
N ASP A 273 -5.45 -10.10 -29.74
CA ASP A 273 -5.02 -9.04 -30.66
C ASP A 273 -6.14 -8.02 -30.90
N LYS A 274 -7.38 -8.50 -31.07
CA LYS A 274 -8.56 -7.65 -31.24
C LYS A 274 -8.83 -6.78 -30.00
N GLN A 275 -8.65 -7.32 -28.79
CA GLN A 275 -8.84 -6.57 -27.55
C GLN A 275 -7.70 -5.58 -27.32
N LEU A 276 -6.46 -5.95 -27.66
CA LEU A 276 -5.31 -5.06 -27.59
C LEU A 276 -5.48 -3.87 -28.55
N ASP A 277 -5.89 -4.12 -29.79
CA ASP A 277 -6.20 -3.08 -30.77
C ASP A 277 -7.32 -2.16 -30.26
N LYS A 278 -8.38 -2.73 -29.68
CA LYS A 278 -9.48 -1.96 -29.08
C LYS A 278 -9.01 -1.13 -27.88
N LEU A 279 -8.09 -1.65 -27.07
CA LEU A 279 -7.48 -0.91 -25.95
C LEU A 279 -6.71 0.30 -26.50
N TYR A 280 -5.87 0.10 -27.51
CA TYR A 280 -5.13 1.17 -28.17
C TYR A 280 -6.00 2.22 -28.86
N GLN A 281 -7.16 1.83 -29.39
CA GLN A 281 -8.11 2.78 -29.98
C GLN A 281 -8.90 3.56 -28.92
N SER A 282 -9.34 2.88 -27.85
CA SER A 282 -10.16 3.49 -26.79
C SER A 282 -9.37 4.29 -25.77
N THR A 283 -8.07 4.01 -25.65
CA THR A 283 -7.15 4.60 -24.67
C THR A 283 -5.79 4.88 -25.35
N PRO A 284 -5.71 5.82 -26.30
CA PRO A 284 -4.51 6.00 -27.14
C PRO A 284 -3.23 6.31 -26.38
N GLU A 285 -3.35 7.00 -25.26
CA GLU A 285 -2.20 7.44 -24.50
C GLU A 285 -1.45 6.21 -23.93
N ILE A 286 -2.06 4.99 -23.85
CA ILE A 286 -1.49 3.77 -23.20
C ILE A 286 -0.25 3.30 -23.92
N LYS A 287 -0.14 3.70 -25.20
CA LYS A 287 1.05 3.57 -26.02
C LYS A 287 2.25 4.31 -25.44
N THR A 288 2.06 5.35 -24.64
CA THR A 288 3.12 6.05 -23.90
C THR A 288 3.67 5.15 -22.80
N VAL A 289 2.78 4.52 -22.02
CA VAL A 289 3.16 3.60 -20.94
C VAL A 289 3.76 2.32 -21.51
N LEU A 290 3.21 1.81 -22.62
CA LEU A 290 3.70 0.64 -23.36
C LEU A 290 4.70 1.03 -24.48
N SER A 291 5.45 2.11 -24.28
CA SER A 291 6.51 2.54 -25.20
C SER A 291 7.85 1.90 -24.84
N LYS A 292 8.84 2.07 -25.73
CA LYS A 292 10.23 1.68 -25.47
C LYS A 292 10.90 2.43 -24.31
N ASP A 293 10.36 3.60 -23.94
CA ASP A 293 10.92 4.44 -22.87
C ASP A 293 10.48 3.95 -21.48
N THR A 294 9.39 3.18 -21.40
CA THR A 294 9.11 2.35 -20.22
C THR A 294 10.02 1.12 -20.30
N LYS A 295 10.84 0.92 -19.28
CA LYS A 295 11.86 -0.12 -19.27
C LYS A 295 12.01 -0.73 -17.88
N LEU A 296 11.98 -2.05 -17.81
CA LEU A 296 12.43 -2.83 -16.67
C LEU A 296 13.78 -3.45 -17.02
N GLN A 297 14.75 -3.30 -16.13
CA GLN A 297 16.03 -3.99 -16.19
C GLN A 297 16.18 -4.76 -14.88
N VAL A 298 16.55 -6.03 -14.99
CA VAL A 298 16.83 -6.89 -13.84
C VAL A 298 18.17 -7.57 -14.02
N ASP A 299 19.03 -7.41 -13.02
CA ASP A 299 20.25 -8.20 -12.86
C ASP A 299 20.06 -9.17 -11.69
N LEU A 300 20.19 -10.47 -11.92
CA LEU A 300 20.25 -11.49 -10.86
C LEU A 300 21.65 -12.09 -10.83
N PHE A 301 22.23 -12.22 -9.65
CA PHE A 301 23.55 -12.83 -9.46
C PHE A 301 23.37 -14.13 -8.70
N VAL A 302 23.60 -15.25 -9.38
CA VAL A 302 23.28 -16.59 -8.89
C VAL A 302 24.56 -17.35 -8.58
N ASP A 303 24.63 -18.00 -7.42
CA ASP A 303 25.79 -18.82 -7.06
C ASP A 303 25.72 -20.24 -7.64
N SER A 304 26.77 -21.05 -7.43
CA SER A 304 26.83 -22.43 -7.92
C SER A 304 25.79 -23.36 -7.29
N ALA A 305 25.21 -22.99 -6.15
CA ALA A 305 24.12 -23.71 -5.50
C ALA A 305 22.74 -23.27 -6.01
N LEU A 306 22.69 -22.40 -7.04
CA LEU A 306 21.48 -21.83 -7.63
C LEU A 306 20.71 -20.89 -6.69
N HIS A 307 21.36 -20.32 -5.67
CA HIS A 307 20.75 -19.26 -4.88
C HIS A 307 20.99 -17.89 -5.50
N VAL A 308 19.96 -17.03 -5.52
CA VAL A 308 20.14 -15.63 -5.89
C VAL A 308 20.80 -14.91 -4.71
N ARG A 309 22.02 -14.41 -4.92
CA ARG A 309 22.84 -13.74 -3.89
C ARG A 309 22.76 -12.22 -3.94
N LYS A 310 22.48 -11.67 -5.11
CA LYS A 310 22.26 -10.24 -5.32
C LYS A 310 21.23 -10.04 -6.43
N GLN A 311 20.39 -9.03 -6.30
CA GLN A 311 19.45 -8.62 -7.33
C GLN A 311 19.41 -7.10 -7.44
N ASN A 312 19.54 -6.59 -8.67
CA ASN A 312 19.30 -5.18 -8.97
C ASN A 312 18.09 -5.08 -9.89
N LEU A 313 17.10 -4.28 -9.53
CA LEU A 313 15.95 -3.97 -10.36
C LEU A 313 15.91 -2.47 -10.62
N ASN A 314 15.82 -2.10 -11.90
CA ASN A 314 15.61 -0.73 -12.34
C ASN A 314 14.36 -0.69 -13.22
N LEU A 315 13.28 -0.14 -12.68
CA LEU A 315 12.04 0.12 -13.42
C LEU A 315 11.93 1.61 -13.69
N ASN A 316 11.73 2.00 -14.95
CA ASN A 316 11.27 3.32 -15.36
C ASN A 316 9.94 3.19 -16.10
N VAL A 317 8.93 3.93 -15.67
CA VAL A 317 7.61 3.99 -16.29
C VAL A 317 7.37 5.40 -16.80
N VAL A 318 7.17 5.56 -18.10
CA VAL A 318 6.77 6.83 -18.70
C VAL A 318 5.25 6.96 -18.66
N LEU A 319 4.78 8.16 -18.32
CA LEU A 319 3.36 8.45 -18.15
C LEU A 319 2.88 9.42 -19.23
N PRO A 320 1.60 9.35 -19.64
CA PRO A 320 1.01 10.33 -20.54
C PRO A 320 1.11 11.75 -19.97
N ASN A 321 1.58 12.69 -20.78
CA ASN A 321 1.65 14.10 -20.42
C ASN A 321 0.40 14.86 -20.91
N ASP A 322 -0.78 14.37 -20.53
CA ASP A 322 -2.09 14.95 -20.90
C ASP A 322 -2.58 16.02 -19.90
N GLY A 323 -1.71 16.44 -18.96
CA GLY A 323 -2.03 17.36 -17.87
C GLY A 323 -2.82 16.72 -16.72
N SER A 324 -3.12 15.42 -16.78
CA SER A 324 -3.89 14.75 -15.71
C SER A 324 -3.02 14.32 -14.53
N ILE A 325 -1.72 14.14 -14.74
CA ILE A 325 -0.73 13.74 -13.74
C ILE A 325 0.47 14.69 -13.86
N PRO A 326 0.97 15.26 -12.74
CA PRO A 326 2.07 16.22 -12.78
C PRO A 326 3.47 15.58 -12.98
N ILE A 327 3.55 14.29 -13.32
CA ILE A 327 4.82 13.58 -13.52
C ILE A 327 4.88 13.00 -14.93
N ARG A 328 6.04 13.15 -15.56
CA ARG A 328 6.37 12.60 -16.88
C ARG A 328 6.81 11.14 -16.79
N SER A 329 7.53 10.79 -15.75
CA SER A 329 7.94 9.41 -15.50
C SER A 329 8.14 9.16 -14.00
N ILE A 330 8.06 7.89 -13.62
CA ILE A 330 8.39 7.41 -12.28
C ILE A 330 9.34 6.23 -12.42
N SER A 331 10.35 6.19 -11.56
CA SER A 331 11.38 5.17 -11.57
C SER A 331 11.59 4.59 -10.18
N LEU A 332 11.66 3.27 -10.12
CA LEU A 332 11.92 2.48 -8.92
C LEU A 332 13.25 1.77 -9.13
N LYS A 333 14.17 1.97 -8.19
CA LYS A 333 15.41 1.20 -8.11
C LYS A 333 15.40 0.38 -6.83
N THR A 334 15.68 -0.91 -6.96
CA THR A 334 15.91 -1.78 -5.80
C THR A 334 17.23 -2.51 -5.96
N GLU A 335 17.96 -2.64 -4.86
CA GLU A 335 19.12 -3.53 -4.74
C GLU A 335 18.88 -4.42 -3.54
N THR A 336 19.04 -5.73 -3.71
CA THR A 336 19.01 -6.71 -2.63
C THR A 336 20.28 -7.52 -2.63
N GLN A 337 20.76 -7.87 -1.44
CA GLN A 337 21.87 -8.78 -1.24
C GLN A 337 21.47 -9.79 -0.17
N VAL A 338 21.81 -11.06 -0.38
CA VAL A 338 21.40 -12.19 0.48
C VAL A 338 22.63 -13.01 0.86
N TRP A 339 22.76 -13.28 2.15
CA TRP A 339 23.81 -14.12 2.72
C TRP A 339 23.25 -14.98 3.86
N ASN A 340 24.10 -15.86 4.41
CA ASN A 340 23.72 -16.78 5.50
C ASN A 340 22.45 -17.61 5.19
N ILE A 341 22.28 -18.00 3.92
CA ILE A 341 21.13 -18.77 3.42
C ILE A 341 21.11 -20.14 4.08
N ASN A 342 19.97 -20.50 4.67
CA ASN A 342 19.74 -21.72 5.45
C ASN A 342 20.75 -21.92 6.58
N GLY A 343 21.37 -20.83 7.05
CA GLY A 343 22.29 -20.83 8.17
C GLY A 343 21.62 -20.50 9.50
N SER A 344 22.44 -20.33 10.54
CA SER A 344 21.97 -19.98 11.88
C SER A 344 21.62 -18.49 11.95
N VAL A 345 20.35 -18.16 11.69
CA VAL A 345 19.80 -16.80 11.78
C VAL A 345 18.82 -16.73 12.95
N LYS A 346 18.91 -15.67 13.74
CA LYS A 346 17.96 -15.37 14.81
C LYS A 346 17.38 -13.98 14.63
N ALA A 347 16.06 -13.90 14.52
CA ALA A 347 15.34 -12.63 14.45
C ALA A 347 15.45 -11.89 15.80
N ASP A 348 15.37 -10.56 15.77
CA ASP A 348 15.49 -9.69 16.93
C ASP A 348 14.09 -9.19 17.36
N PRO A 349 13.46 -9.77 18.42
CA PRO A 349 12.13 -9.38 18.84
C PRO A 349 12.09 -7.98 19.46
N ILE A 350 10.99 -7.27 19.21
CA ILE A 350 10.70 -5.98 19.86
C ILE A 350 9.71 -6.24 21.01
N ALA A 351 10.03 -5.75 22.20
CA ALA A 351 9.16 -5.88 23.36
C ALA A 351 7.81 -5.16 23.11
N SER A 352 6.72 -5.87 23.35
CA SER A 352 5.35 -5.34 23.24
C SER A 352 4.85 -4.68 24.53
N GLU A 353 5.53 -4.91 25.66
CA GLU A 353 5.15 -4.33 26.95
C GLU A 353 5.24 -2.79 26.89
N GLY A 354 4.11 -2.12 27.12
CA GLY A 354 4.02 -0.67 27.08
C GLY A 354 4.02 -0.05 25.68
N ALA A 355 4.06 -0.86 24.61
CA ALA A 355 3.98 -0.43 23.22
C ALA A 355 2.62 0.25 22.91
N LEU A 356 2.59 1.06 21.85
CA LEU A 356 1.37 1.67 21.35
C LEU A 356 0.60 0.65 20.48
N ASN A 357 -0.46 0.06 21.04
CA ASN A 357 -1.34 -0.84 20.30
C ASN A 357 -2.19 -0.05 19.29
N VAL A 358 -1.92 -0.26 18.00
CA VAL A 358 -2.55 0.50 16.90
C VAL A 358 -3.99 0.09 16.62
N LEU A 359 -4.46 -1.07 17.10
CA LEU A 359 -5.86 -1.48 17.00
C LEU A 359 -6.72 -0.89 18.12
N GLU A 360 -6.14 -0.71 19.30
CA GLU A 360 -6.84 -0.11 20.46
C GLU A 360 -6.76 1.42 20.46
N THR A 361 -5.71 1.99 19.87
CA THR A 361 -5.50 3.44 19.81
C THR A 361 -5.57 3.94 18.36
N PRO A 362 -6.64 4.66 17.97
CA PRO A 362 -6.70 5.31 16.67
C PRO A 362 -5.49 6.23 16.45
N LEU A 363 -4.75 6.00 15.36
CA LEU A 363 -3.54 6.76 15.04
C LEU A 363 -3.89 8.10 14.37
N SER A 364 -4.40 9.04 15.15
CA SER A 364 -4.55 10.43 14.72
C SER A 364 -3.20 11.15 14.70
N PRO A 365 -3.06 12.28 13.97
CA PRO A 365 -1.79 13.01 13.91
C PRO A 365 -1.27 13.43 15.30
N GLY A 366 -2.15 13.80 16.24
CA GLY A 366 -1.78 14.15 17.60
C GLY A 366 -1.29 12.96 18.42
N VAL A 367 -1.94 11.79 18.29
CA VAL A 367 -1.46 10.54 18.90
C VAL A 367 -0.07 10.17 18.39
N ILE A 368 0.13 10.25 17.07
CA ILE A 368 1.42 9.97 16.45
C ILE A 368 2.48 10.92 17.01
N LEU A 369 2.28 12.25 16.92
CA LEU A 369 3.27 13.23 17.36
C LEU A 369 3.56 13.16 18.86
N ARG A 370 2.56 12.91 19.72
CA ARG A 370 2.78 12.71 21.16
C ARG A 370 3.66 11.51 21.45
N ASN A 371 3.64 10.49 20.60
CA ASN A 371 4.49 9.33 20.72
C ASN A 371 5.94 9.59 20.26
N PHE A 372 6.27 10.78 19.75
CA PHE A 372 7.66 11.15 19.46
C PHE A 372 8.18 12.20 20.44
N ASN A 373 9.49 12.20 20.68
CA ASN A 373 10.17 13.30 21.35
C ASN A 373 10.20 14.51 20.40
N GLU A 374 9.88 15.71 20.91
CA GLU A 374 9.72 16.92 20.08
C GLU A 374 11.02 17.36 19.40
N ASP A 375 12.17 17.00 19.97
CA ASP A 375 13.51 17.24 19.44
C ASP A 375 13.98 16.15 18.46
N SER A 376 13.20 15.08 18.26
CA SER A 376 13.57 14.01 17.34
C SER A 376 13.44 14.42 15.87
N THR A 377 14.32 13.88 15.04
CA THR A 377 14.26 14.05 13.59
C THR A 377 12.92 13.59 13.02
N ALA A 378 12.40 12.45 13.51
CA ALA A 378 11.11 11.92 13.08
C ALA A 378 9.94 12.88 13.39
N TYR A 379 9.91 13.49 14.58
CA TYR A 379 8.92 14.50 14.92
C TYR A 379 8.96 15.70 13.96
N SER A 380 10.17 16.23 13.70
CA SER A 380 10.34 17.35 12.78
C SER A 380 9.88 17.00 11.36
N VAL A 381 10.25 15.81 10.85
CA VAL A 381 9.82 15.38 9.51
C VAL A 381 8.29 15.25 9.44
N LEU A 382 7.67 14.58 10.42
CA LEU A 382 6.21 14.41 10.44
C LEU A 382 5.48 15.75 10.53
N LYS A 383 5.89 16.62 11.45
CA LYS A 383 5.20 17.88 11.72
C LYS A 383 5.52 18.96 10.69
N ASN A 384 6.79 19.21 10.42
CA ASN A 384 7.23 20.39 9.67
C ASN A 384 7.31 20.11 8.17
N ASP A 385 7.85 18.95 7.79
CA ASP A 385 8.05 18.62 6.37
C ASP A 385 6.80 17.99 5.74
N LEU A 386 6.23 16.98 6.39
CA LEU A 386 5.03 16.28 5.93
C LEU A 386 3.74 17.02 6.31
N GLY A 387 3.78 17.88 7.33
CA GLY A 387 2.63 18.68 7.71
C GLY A 387 1.45 17.84 8.19
N ILE A 388 1.66 16.73 8.90
CA ILE A 388 0.57 15.80 9.25
C ILE A 388 -0.54 16.45 10.13
N THR A 389 -0.25 17.60 10.74
CA THR A 389 -1.20 18.39 11.54
C THR A 389 -1.98 19.43 10.73
N LYS A 390 -1.54 19.71 9.50
CA LYS A 390 -2.12 20.74 8.63
C LYS A 390 -3.51 20.34 8.17
N LYS A 391 -4.43 21.30 8.17
CA LYS A 391 -5.79 21.14 7.65
C LYS A 391 -6.10 22.27 6.70
N SER A 392 -6.72 21.94 5.58
CA SER A 392 -7.26 22.91 4.64
C SER A 392 -8.54 22.35 4.06
N ILE A 393 -9.66 23.00 4.38
CA ILE A 393 -10.99 22.62 3.92
C ILE A 393 -11.67 23.85 3.36
N VAL A 394 -12.29 23.66 2.20
CA VAL A 394 -13.14 24.64 1.56
C VAL A 394 -14.57 24.12 1.70
N ILE A 395 -15.46 24.98 2.20
CA ILE A 395 -16.88 24.70 2.27
C ILE A 395 -17.58 25.64 1.30
N ASP A 396 -18.32 25.06 0.37
CA ASP A 396 -19.25 25.76 -0.50
C ASP A 396 -20.65 25.73 0.14
N PRO A 397 -21.17 26.85 0.67
CA PRO A 397 -22.49 26.88 1.29
C PRO A 397 -23.65 26.53 0.34
N GLU A 398 -23.46 26.62 -0.98
CA GLU A 398 -24.51 26.34 -1.97
C GLU A 398 -24.55 24.87 -2.40
N THR A 399 -23.42 24.18 -2.38
CA THR A 399 -23.31 22.81 -2.93
C THR A 399 -22.87 21.75 -1.92
N ASP A 400 -22.19 22.13 -0.83
CA ASP A 400 -21.85 21.18 0.21
C ASP A 400 -23.04 20.91 1.10
N TYR A 401 -23.34 19.62 1.31
CA TYR A 401 -24.23 19.13 2.37
C TYR A 401 -23.66 19.37 3.79
N SER A 402 -22.91 20.47 3.98
CA SER A 402 -22.31 20.90 5.25
C SER A 402 -23.36 21.33 6.28
N ASP A 403 -24.65 21.36 5.90
CA ASP A 403 -25.79 21.72 6.73
C ASP A 403 -25.58 23.05 7.47
N ILE A 404 -24.78 23.96 6.89
CA ILE A 404 -24.47 25.27 7.45
C ILE A 404 -25.75 26.12 7.51
N VAL A 405 -25.89 26.88 8.60
CA VAL A 405 -27.02 27.78 8.80
C VAL A 405 -26.51 29.18 9.13
N VAL A 406 -27.01 30.19 8.42
CA VAL A 406 -26.70 31.59 8.75
C VAL A 406 -27.74 32.13 9.73
N LYS A 407 -27.30 32.63 10.89
CA LYS A 407 -28.14 33.31 11.89
C LYS A 407 -27.68 34.76 12.06
N GLY A 408 -28.42 35.69 11.47
CA GLY A 408 -28.01 37.09 11.36
C GLY A 408 -26.78 37.19 10.47
N THR A 409 -25.65 37.65 11.02
CA THR A 409 -24.35 37.72 10.31
C THR A 409 -23.40 36.58 10.67
N THR A 410 -23.87 35.58 11.41
CA THR A 410 -23.03 34.47 11.90
C THR A 410 -23.34 33.17 11.18
N THR A 411 -22.31 32.57 10.59
CA THR A 411 -22.34 31.22 10.06
C THR A 411 -22.27 30.20 11.20
N MET A 412 -23.28 29.34 11.28
CA MET A 412 -23.37 28.24 12.23
C MET A 412 -23.09 26.93 11.51
N ILE A 413 -22.33 26.04 12.14
CA ILE A 413 -21.94 24.75 11.55
C ILE A 413 -22.23 23.60 12.52
N PRO A 414 -22.55 22.39 12.04
CA PRO A 414 -22.65 21.22 12.91
C PRO A 414 -21.32 20.98 13.64
N LEU A 415 -21.37 20.97 14.97
CA LEU A 415 -20.16 20.92 15.80
C LEU A 415 -19.33 19.66 15.54
N ARG A 416 -19.97 18.50 15.44
CA ARG A 416 -19.26 17.24 15.20
C ARG A 416 -18.56 17.20 13.84
N TYR A 417 -19.15 17.85 12.83
CA TYR A 417 -18.53 17.96 11.51
C TYR A 417 -17.26 18.82 11.60
N LEU A 418 -17.37 20.03 12.16
CA LEU A 418 -16.22 20.92 12.34
C LEU A 418 -15.11 20.28 13.19
N ALA A 419 -15.49 19.61 14.29
CA ALA A 419 -14.54 18.95 15.15
C ALA A 419 -13.81 17.81 14.41
N ALA A 420 -14.52 16.92 13.70
CA ALA A 420 -13.89 15.85 12.94
C ALA A 420 -12.90 16.37 11.88
N VAL A 421 -13.28 17.44 11.19
CA VAL A 421 -12.46 18.16 10.20
C VAL A 421 -11.15 18.69 10.80
N LEU A 422 -11.17 19.13 12.05
CA LEU A 422 -10.02 19.68 12.77
C LEU A 422 -9.37 18.67 13.73
N ASP A 423 -9.60 17.37 13.56
CA ASP A 423 -9.11 16.30 14.46
C ASP A 423 -9.47 16.55 15.94
N ALA A 424 -10.64 17.11 16.23
CA ALA A 424 -11.12 17.32 17.59
C ALA A 424 -12.21 16.30 17.96
N GLN A 425 -12.22 15.86 19.21
CA GLN A 425 -13.24 14.97 19.75
C GLN A 425 -14.35 15.74 20.46
N VAL A 426 -15.59 15.25 20.37
CA VAL A 426 -16.76 15.88 20.99
C VAL A 426 -17.44 14.91 21.95
N LYS A 427 -17.46 15.28 23.23
CA LYS A 427 -18.19 14.60 24.31
C LYS A 427 -19.39 15.43 24.72
N TRP A 428 -20.53 14.78 24.91
CA TRP A 428 -21.76 15.40 25.40
C TRP A 428 -22.13 14.80 26.76
N ASP A 429 -22.38 15.67 27.74
CA ASP A 429 -22.99 15.31 29.01
C ASP A 429 -24.43 15.83 29.04
N ALA A 430 -25.38 14.88 28.99
CA ALA A 430 -26.80 15.18 28.97
C ALA A 430 -27.31 15.77 30.29
N ALA A 431 -26.70 15.42 31.43
CA ALA A 431 -27.17 15.85 32.75
C ALA A 431 -26.86 17.33 32.97
N SER A 432 -25.64 17.75 32.64
CA SER A 432 -25.18 19.14 32.77
C SER A 432 -25.51 20.00 31.53
N LYS A 433 -25.96 19.37 30.44
CA LYS A 433 -26.11 19.97 29.11
C LYS A 433 -24.83 20.63 28.60
N GLN A 434 -23.69 20.01 28.93
CA GLN A 434 -22.35 20.48 28.61
C GLN A 434 -21.78 19.68 27.45
N ILE A 435 -21.12 20.38 26.53
CA ILE A 435 -20.34 19.79 25.46
C ILE A 435 -18.87 20.09 25.76
N THR A 436 -18.04 19.07 25.71
CA THR A 436 -16.58 19.20 25.76
C THR A 436 -16.02 18.86 24.40
N VAL A 437 -15.26 19.79 23.83
CA VAL A 437 -14.49 19.59 22.60
C VAL A 437 -13.02 19.54 22.99
N THR A 438 -12.29 18.52 22.53
CA THR A 438 -10.86 18.38 22.81
C THR A 438 -10.10 18.28 21.51
N ASP A 439 -9.20 19.23 21.26
CA ASP A 439 -8.30 19.21 20.12
C ASP A 439 -7.24 18.12 20.29
N ASP A 440 -7.07 17.26 19.27
CA ASP A 440 -6.10 16.18 19.35
C ASP A 440 -4.66 16.66 19.23
N ILE A 441 -4.36 17.82 18.64
CA ILE A 441 -2.98 18.25 18.38
C ILE A 441 -2.42 19.03 19.56
N TYR A 442 -3.14 20.04 20.02
CA TYR A 442 -2.73 21.01 21.02
C TYR A 442 -3.28 20.69 22.42
N GLY A 443 -4.25 19.77 22.53
CA GLY A 443 -4.92 19.44 23.79
C GLY A 443 -5.90 20.51 24.27
N THR A 444 -6.16 21.54 23.44
CA THR A 444 -7.10 22.62 23.78
C THR A 444 -8.47 22.04 24.08
N THR A 445 -9.04 22.48 25.20
CA THR A 445 -10.36 22.05 25.66
C THR A 445 -11.34 23.20 25.60
N ILE A 446 -12.46 22.99 24.90
CA ILE A 446 -13.55 23.94 24.77
C ILE A 446 -14.79 23.35 25.47
N GLU A 447 -15.27 24.05 26.49
CA GLU A 447 -16.53 23.73 27.14
C GLU A 447 -17.63 24.67 26.63
N LEU A 448 -18.69 24.07 26.10
CA LEU A 448 -19.86 24.76 25.58
C LEU A 448 -21.10 24.30 26.34
N LYS A 449 -22.11 25.17 26.44
CA LYS A 449 -23.40 24.81 27.06
C LYS A 449 -24.55 25.07 26.10
N ALA A 450 -25.48 24.12 26.02
CA ALA A 450 -26.67 24.25 25.18
C ALA A 450 -27.46 25.53 25.52
N GLY A 451 -27.79 26.33 24.49
CA GLY A 451 -28.51 27.59 24.63
C GLY A 451 -27.67 28.78 25.14
N SER A 452 -26.39 28.56 25.46
CA SER A 452 -25.52 29.61 26.02
C SER A 452 -24.62 30.24 24.96
N LYS A 453 -24.34 31.53 25.15
CA LYS A 453 -23.23 32.24 24.47
C LYS A 453 -21.92 32.17 25.27
N ASP A 454 -21.96 31.75 26.52
CA ASP A 454 -20.76 31.61 27.34
C ASP A 454 -20.09 30.26 27.06
N ALA A 455 -18.80 30.31 26.79
CA ALA A 455 -17.91 29.17 26.58
C ALA A 455 -16.69 29.29 27.49
N VAL A 456 -15.98 28.19 27.70
CA VAL A 456 -14.68 28.16 28.36
C VAL A 456 -13.67 27.54 27.41
N VAL A 457 -12.58 28.23 27.11
CA VAL A 457 -11.48 27.74 26.27
C VAL A 457 -10.23 27.70 27.15
N ASP A 458 -9.67 26.52 27.37
CA ASP A 458 -8.50 26.30 28.25
C ASP A 458 -8.63 26.98 29.63
N GLY A 459 -9.82 26.89 30.21
CA GLY A 459 -10.16 27.49 31.51
C GLY A 459 -10.54 28.98 31.46
N ALA A 460 -10.32 29.68 30.36
CA ALA A 460 -10.68 31.09 30.19
C ALA A 460 -12.12 31.26 29.65
N LYS A 461 -12.90 32.17 30.25
CA LYS A 461 -14.28 32.47 29.80
C LYS A 461 -14.25 33.29 28.50
N VAL A 462 -14.97 32.82 27.49
CA VAL A 462 -15.09 33.45 26.17
C VAL A 462 -16.57 33.60 25.80
N LYS A 463 -16.92 34.69 25.10
CA LYS A 463 -18.27 34.93 24.60
C LYS A 463 -18.37 34.57 23.12
N LEU A 464 -19.28 33.66 22.79
CA LEU A 464 -19.63 33.28 21.43
C LEU A 464 -20.50 34.35 20.77
N SER A 465 -20.39 34.50 19.45
CA SER A 465 -21.22 35.43 18.67
C SER A 465 -22.71 35.05 18.68
N GLN A 466 -23.00 33.75 18.61
CA GLN A 466 -24.34 33.18 18.73
C GLN A 466 -24.37 32.03 19.75
N PRO A 467 -25.53 31.76 20.39
CA PRO A 467 -25.62 30.67 21.35
C PRO A 467 -25.52 29.32 20.63
N VAL A 468 -24.99 28.33 21.33
CA VAL A 468 -25.07 26.93 20.86
C VAL A 468 -26.52 26.52 20.80
N TYR A 469 -26.98 26.00 19.66
CA TYR A 469 -28.35 25.51 19.52
C TYR A 469 -28.38 24.09 18.98
N PHE A 470 -29.51 23.42 19.20
CA PHE A 470 -29.78 22.10 18.65
C PHE A 470 -30.92 22.21 17.65
N ASP A 471 -30.80 21.56 16.49
CA ASP A 471 -31.90 21.49 15.53
C ASP A 471 -32.95 20.44 15.95
N ARG A 472 -34.01 20.30 15.13
CA ARG A 472 -35.10 19.35 15.38
C ARG A 472 -34.65 17.88 15.39
N TYR A 473 -33.46 17.58 14.89
CA TYR A 473 -32.87 16.24 14.82
C TYR A 473 -31.83 16.02 15.93
N GLY A 474 -31.64 16.98 16.83
CA GLY A 474 -30.69 16.89 17.93
C GLY A 474 -29.24 17.14 17.51
N ARG A 475 -28.99 17.74 16.35
CA ARG A 475 -27.63 18.13 15.92
C ARG A 475 -27.25 19.46 16.57
N GLY A 476 -26.13 19.48 17.28
CA GLY A 476 -25.59 20.69 17.91
C GLY A 476 -24.86 21.58 16.91
N TYR A 477 -25.19 22.87 16.92
CA TYR A 477 -24.65 23.90 16.05
C TYR A 477 -23.91 24.96 16.85
N VAL A 478 -22.76 25.37 16.33
CA VAL A 478 -21.88 26.36 16.95
C VAL A 478 -21.49 27.45 15.95
N PRO A 479 -21.12 28.66 16.41
CA PRO A 479 -20.56 29.68 15.52
C PRO A 479 -19.23 29.18 14.95
N LEU A 480 -19.16 29.04 13.63
CA LEU A 480 -18.02 28.45 12.93
C LEU A 480 -16.71 29.15 13.32
N ARG A 481 -16.64 30.46 13.14
CA ARG A 481 -15.41 31.25 13.40
C ARG A 481 -14.93 31.11 14.85
N SER A 482 -15.83 31.27 15.83
CA SER A 482 -15.46 31.20 17.25
C SER A 482 -14.87 29.84 17.64
N VAL A 483 -15.44 28.73 17.15
CA VAL A 483 -14.96 27.39 17.50
C VAL A 483 -13.75 27.00 16.67
N ALA A 484 -13.69 27.35 15.39
CA ALA A 484 -12.54 27.09 14.53
C ALA A 484 -11.28 27.82 15.05
N GLU A 485 -11.39 29.10 15.40
CA GLU A 485 -10.26 29.87 15.94
C GLU A 485 -9.81 29.34 17.30
N ALA A 486 -10.74 28.89 18.15
CA ALA A 486 -10.40 28.20 19.40
C ALA A 486 -9.70 26.85 19.19
N LEU A 487 -9.88 26.22 18.03
CA LEU A 487 -9.19 25.00 17.60
C LEU A 487 -7.97 25.31 16.71
N HIS A 488 -7.40 26.51 16.83
CA HIS A 488 -6.20 26.97 16.12
C HIS A 488 -6.33 27.05 14.60
N ALA A 489 -7.56 27.10 14.08
CA ALA A 489 -7.83 27.26 12.65
C ALA A 489 -8.25 28.69 12.30
N GLN A 490 -7.89 29.15 11.10
CA GLN A 490 -8.33 30.41 10.53
C GLN A 490 -9.55 30.19 9.64
N VAL A 491 -10.46 31.17 9.63
CA VAL A 491 -11.64 31.17 8.74
C VAL A 491 -11.61 32.39 7.83
N LYS A 492 -11.59 32.15 6.52
CA LYS A 492 -11.69 33.18 5.47
C LYS A 492 -12.89 32.89 4.59
N VAL A 493 -13.53 33.95 4.10
CA VAL A 493 -14.62 33.86 3.12
C VAL A 493 -14.19 34.66 1.90
N ASP A 494 -14.29 34.06 0.71
CA ASP A 494 -13.97 34.77 -0.53
C ASP A 494 -15.18 35.52 -1.10
N GLY A 495 -14.98 36.17 -2.27
CA GLY A 495 -16.01 36.97 -2.93
C GLY A 495 -17.19 36.16 -3.46
N ASP A 496 -16.99 34.85 -3.66
CA ASP A 496 -18.02 33.91 -4.12
C ASP A 496 -18.76 33.26 -2.93
N GLY A 497 -18.36 33.58 -1.70
CA GLY A 497 -18.98 33.05 -0.48
C GLY A 497 -18.40 31.72 -0.02
N LEU A 498 -17.34 31.21 -0.66
CA LEU A 498 -16.66 29.99 -0.23
C LEU A 498 -15.93 30.23 1.09
N ILE A 499 -16.05 29.27 2.00
CA ILE A 499 -15.48 29.36 3.34
C ILE A 499 -14.25 28.47 3.43
N TYR A 500 -13.08 29.08 3.63
CA TYR A 500 -11.81 28.40 3.80
C TYR A 500 -11.52 28.28 5.29
N ILE A 501 -11.29 27.05 5.75
CA ILE A 501 -10.85 26.71 7.10
C ILE A 501 -9.44 26.13 6.99
N THR A 502 -8.46 26.82 7.57
CA THR A 502 -7.06 26.42 7.47
C THR A 502 -6.38 26.36 8.83
N ARG A 503 -5.66 25.28 9.12
CA ARG A 503 -4.79 25.12 10.28
C ARG A 503 -3.40 24.75 9.78
N ASP A 504 -2.42 25.58 10.11
CA ASP A 504 -1.03 25.45 9.65
C ASP A 504 -0.16 24.56 10.55
#